data_AF-A0A316WJ88-F1
#
_entry.id   AF-A0A316WJ88-F1
#
_cell.length_a   1.000
_cell.length_b   1.000
_cell.length_c   1.000
_cell.angle_alpha   90.00
_cell.angle_beta   90.00
_cell.angle_gamma   90.00
#
_symmetry.space_group_name_H-M   'P 1'
#
loop_
_entity.id
_entity.type
_entity.pdbx_description
1 polymer ?
#
loop_
_entity_poly.entity_id
_entity_poly.type
_entity_poly.pdbx_seq_one_letter_code
_entity_poly.pdbx_strand_id
1 'polypeptide(L)'
;MKKFFYLFIILSSLKSFAQAGPPPVGYPTEENKFLIDKLTETVGLKKYIYNYCTNRINMVARLEKWDENKKNEIIKSIYLEEMDDAIYNSFSNYTKEELQLLIDSFNKLSKRKSDIIPMPSILHVRMEGFSKSLIKGDYLYLNEKK
;
A
#
# COMPACT_ATOMS: atom_id res chain seq x y z
N MET A 1 -25.92 -46.29 10.32
CA MET A 1 -26.29 -45.07 11.08
C MET A 1 -25.10 -44.38 11.75
N LYS A 2 -24.18 -45.09 12.43
CA LYS A 2 -22.99 -44.47 13.07
C LYS A 2 -22.09 -43.64 12.13
N LYS A 3 -21.93 -44.04 10.86
CA LYS A 3 -21.12 -43.31 9.86
C LYS A 3 -21.66 -41.92 9.51
N PHE A 4 -22.98 -41.72 9.56
CA PHE A 4 -23.60 -40.40 9.34
C PHE A 4 -23.42 -39.47 10.53
N PHE A 5 -23.33 -40.02 11.75
CA PHE A 5 -23.09 -39.24 12.96
C PHE A 5 -21.69 -38.59 12.97
N TYR A 6 -20.66 -39.31 12.52
CA TYR A 6 -19.31 -38.74 12.40
C TYR A 6 -19.20 -37.65 11.33
N LEU A 7 -19.95 -37.77 10.22
CA LEU A 7 -20.00 -36.74 9.18
C LEU A 7 -20.63 -35.44 9.72
N PHE A 8 -21.67 -35.57 10.55
CA PHE A 8 -22.36 -34.44 11.17
C PHE A 8 -21.45 -33.67 12.14
N ILE A 9 -20.64 -34.39 12.94
CA ILE A 9 -19.67 -33.78 13.88
C ILE A 9 -18.61 -32.95 13.13
N ILE A 10 -18.07 -33.48 12.02
CA ILE A 10 -17.05 -32.78 11.22
C ILE A 10 -17.61 -31.51 10.56
N LEU A 11 -18.85 -31.56 10.07
CA LEU A 11 -19.52 -30.39 9.48
C LEU A 11 -19.83 -29.29 10.51
N SER A 12 -20.18 -29.65 11.75
CA SER A 12 -20.45 -28.68 12.82
C SER A 12 -19.20 -28.00 13.41
N SER A 13 -18.01 -28.55 13.17
CA SER A 13 -16.74 -27.91 13.56
C SER A 13 -16.23 -26.86 12.57
N LEU A 14 -16.91 -26.65 11.45
CA LEU A 14 -16.63 -25.55 10.52
C LEU A 14 -17.19 -24.24 11.08
N LYS A 15 -16.59 -23.75 12.18
CA LYS A 15 -16.71 -22.33 12.51
C LYS A 15 -15.94 -21.59 11.43
N SER A 16 -16.68 -21.13 10.42
CA SER A 16 -16.16 -20.20 9.43
C SER A 16 -15.58 -19.02 10.20
N PHE A 17 -14.25 -18.85 10.16
CA PHE A 17 -13.64 -17.57 10.50
C PHE A 17 -14.15 -16.59 9.45
N ALA A 18 -15.32 -16.01 9.67
CA ALA A 18 -15.76 -14.86 8.92
C ALA A 18 -14.71 -13.78 9.20
N GLN A 19 -13.92 -13.47 8.18
CA GLN A 19 -13.01 -12.34 8.21
C GLN A 19 -13.86 -11.13 8.57
N ALA A 20 -13.57 -10.48 9.70
CA ALA A 20 -14.20 -9.21 10.03
C ALA A 20 -14.07 -8.31 8.80
N GLY A 21 -15.15 -7.59 8.47
CA GLY A 21 -15.11 -6.64 7.36
C GLY A 21 -13.89 -5.72 7.51
N PRO A 22 -13.29 -5.26 6.39
CA PRO A 22 -12.13 -4.39 6.47
C PRO A 22 -12.43 -3.22 7.42
N PRO A 23 -11.49 -2.83 8.29
CA PRO A 23 -11.71 -1.69 9.15
C PRO A 23 -12.10 -0.48 8.28
N PRO A 24 -13.03 0.37 8.76
CA PRO A 24 -13.45 1.54 8.00
C PRO A 24 -12.23 2.39 7.66
N VAL A 25 -12.23 2.98 6.47
CA VAL A 25 -11.18 3.91 6.05
C VAL A 25 -11.15 5.07 7.05
N GLY A 26 -10.01 5.26 7.71
CA GLY A 26 -9.80 6.42 8.57
C GLY A 26 -9.39 7.62 7.71
N TYR A 27 -9.93 8.79 8.03
CA TYR A 27 -9.44 10.05 7.47
C TYR A 27 -8.84 10.88 8.62
N PRO A 28 -7.65 11.47 8.45
CA PRO A 28 -7.04 12.27 9.50
C PRO A 28 -7.85 13.54 9.78
N THR A 29 -7.70 14.07 10.98
CA THR A 29 -8.10 15.46 11.27
C THR A 29 -7.25 16.43 10.44
N GLU A 30 -7.69 17.69 10.26
CA GLU A 30 -6.91 18.70 9.51
C GLU A 30 -5.49 18.90 10.11
N GLU A 31 -5.37 18.89 11.43
CA GLU A 31 -4.06 18.98 12.10
C GLU A 31 -3.18 17.75 11.84
N ASN A 32 -3.76 16.55 11.89
CA ASN A 32 -3.03 15.32 11.57
C ASN A 32 -2.65 15.24 10.10
N LYS A 33 -3.48 15.78 9.19
CA LYS A 33 -3.20 15.82 7.75
C LYS A 33 -1.89 16.56 7.48
N PHE A 34 -1.72 17.75 8.06
CA PHE A 34 -0.47 18.52 7.94
C PHE A 34 0.75 17.72 8.43
N LEU A 35 0.62 17.00 9.55
CA LEU A 35 1.71 16.18 10.08
C LEU A 35 2.00 14.95 9.22
N ILE A 36 0.97 14.34 8.62
CA ILE A 36 1.13 13.23 7.68
C ILE A 36 1.82 13.70 6.40
N ASP A 37 1.49 14.89 5.89
CA ASP A 37 2.18 15.49 4.75
C ASP A 37 3.67 15.69 5.06
N LYS A 38 3.97 16.30 6.22
CA LYS A 38 5.35 16.49 6.70
C LYS A 38 6.10 15.16 6.89
N LEU A 39 5.44 14.14 7.42
CA LEU A 39 6.01 12.80 7.56
C LEU A 39 6.34 12.20 6.19
N THR A 40 5.40 12.27 5.26
CA THR A 40 5.52 11.79 3.87
C THR A 40 6.71 12.43 3.17
N GLU A 41 6.90 13.74 3.33
CA GLU A 41 8.07 14.46 2.81
C GLU A 41 9.36 14.05 3.52
N THR A 42 9.36 14.01 4.85
CA THR A 42 10.53 13.67 5.68
C THR A 42 11.11 12.31 5.30
N VAL A 43 10.26 11.33 5.02
CA VAL A 43 10.69 9.98 4.65
C VAL A 43 10.89 9.81 3.14
N GLY A 44 10.58 10.82 2.32
CA GLY A 44 10.61 10.68 0.87
C GLY A 44 9.65 9.60 0.36
N LEU A 45 8.47 9.47 0.98
CA LEU A 45 7.58 8.34 0.78
C LEU A 45 7.11 8.21 -0.66
N LYS A 46 6.67 9.30 -1.30
CA LYS A 46 6.25 9.25 -2.72
C LYS A 46 7.37 8.72 -3.62
N LYS A 47 8.63 9.10 -3.37
CA LYS A 47 9.79 8.56 -4.08
C LYS A 47 10.01 7.07 -3.81
N TYR A 48 9.84 6.63 -2.55
CA TYR A 48 9.92 5.23 -2.20
C TYR A 48 8.84 4.39 -2.92
N ILE A 49 7.59 4.85 -2.95
CA ILE A 49 6.48 4.20 -3.66
C ILE A 49 6.77 4.13 -5.16
N TYR A 50 7.22 5.22 -5.76
CA TYR A 50 7.59 5.26 -7.18
C TYR A 50 8.68 4.24 -7.52
N ASN A 51 9.74 4.19 -6.70
CA ASN A 51 10.84 3.25 -6.89
C ASN A 51 10.37 1.79 -6.72
N TYR A 52 9.51 1.53 -5.73
CA TYR A 52 8.91 0.21 -5.54
C TYR A 52 8.14 -0.23 -6.79
N CYS A 53 7.24 0.60 -7.30
CA CYS A 53 6.45 0.30 -8.49
C CYS A 53 7.34 0.09 -9.72
N THR A 54 8.30 0.99 -9.94
CA THR A 54 9.27 0.91 -11.04
C THR A 54 10.08 -0.38 -10.99
N ASN A 55 10.55 -0.79 -9.80
CA ASN A 55 11.30 -2.03 -9.63
C ASN A 55 10.45 -3.27 -9.95
N ARG A 56 9.17 -3.26 -9.55
CA ARG A 56 8.22 -4.34 -9.87
C ARG A 56 7.93 -4.41 -11.36
N ILE A 57 7.68 -3.28 -12.01
CA ILE A 57 7.48 -3.18 -13.46
C ILE A 57 8.72 -3.69 -14.19
N ASN A 58 9.92 -3.23 -13.83
CA ASN A 58 11.17 -3.69 -14.44
C ASN A 58 11.39 -5.20 -14.26
N MET A 59 11.04 -5.75 -13.10
CA MET A 59 11.12 -7.19 -12.85
C MET A 59 10.20 -7.96 -13.79
N VAL A 60 8.93 -7.57 -13.89
CA VAL A 60 7.96 -8.25 -14.76
C VAL A 60 8.31 -8.08 -16.23
N ALA A 61 8.72 -6.88 -16.65
CA ALA A 61 9.16 -6.61 -18.03
C ALA A 61 10.29 -7.55 -18.47
N ARG A 62 11.25 -7.86 -17.58
CA ARG A 62 12.31 -8.83 -17.88
C ARG A 62 11.79 -10.26 -17.95
N LEU A 63 10.92 -10.67 -17.03
CA LEU A 63 10.38 -12.03 -16.97
C LEU A 63 9.47 -12.35 -18.17
N GLU A 64 8.65 -11.39 -18.57
CA GLU A 64 7.69 -11.51 -19.67
C GLU A 64 8.24 -11.01 -21.00
N LYS A 65 9.52 -10.57 -21.04
CA LYS A 65 10.22 -10.07 -22.24
C LYS A 65 9.45 -8.94 -22.94
N TRP A 66 8.92 -7.99 -22.18
CA TRP A 66 8.29 -6.79 -22.73
C TRP A 66 9.31 -5.96 -23.50
N ASP A 67 8.86 -5.31 -24.57
CA ASP A 67 9.66 -4.29 -25.23
C ASP A 67 9.78 -3.01 -24.37
N GLU A 68 10.75 -2.18 -24.73
CA GLU A 68 11.06 -0.94 -24.04
C GLU A 68 9.92 0.08 -24.10
N ASN A 69 9.12 0.09 -25.17
CA ASN A 69 8.01 1.04 -25.30
C ASN A 69 6.91 0.71 -24.29
N LYS A 70 6.46 -0.56 -24.24
CA LYS A 70 5.46 -1.03 -23.26
C LYS A 70 5.91 -0.74 -21.83
N LYS A 71 7.15 -1.09 -21.49
CA LYS A 71 7.70 -0.83 -20.15
C LYS A 71 7.68 0.65 -19.80
N ASN A 72 8.17 1.50 -20.70
CA ASN A 72 8.27 2.94 -20.46
C ASN A 72 6.89 3.62 -20.41
N GLU A 73 5.90 3.12 -21.15
CA GLU A 73 4.52 3.60 -21.08
C GLU A 73 3.92 3.33 -19.68
N ILE A 74 4.08 2.12 -19.15
CA ILE A 74 3.57 1.75 -17.82
C ILE A 74 4.30 2.52 -16.71
N ILE A 75 5.61 2.77 -16.84
CA ILE A 75 6.33 3.63 -15.87
C ILE A 75 5.82 5.07 -15.91
N LYS A 76 5.52 5.60 -17.11
CA LYS A 76 4.95 6.95 -17.26
C LYS A 76 3.52 7.08 -16.74
N SER A 77 2.77 5.98 -16.67
CA SER A 77 1.40 5.98 -16.12
C SER A 77 1.34 5.95 -14.59
N ILE A 78 2.49 5.88 -13.89
CA ILE A 78 2.52 5.94 -12.43
C ILE A 78 2.04 7.32 -11.95
N TYR A 79 0.80 7.38 -11.46
CA TYR A 79 0.21 8.57 -10.85
C TYR A 79 0.15 8.40 -9.32
N LEU A 80 1.07 9.04 -8.61
CA LEU A 80 1.29 8.77 -7.17
C LEU A 80 0.17 9.31 -6.28
N GLU A 81 -0.62 10.26 -6.77
CA GLU A 81 -1.76 10.85 -6.09
C GLU A 81 -2.86 9.81 -5.77
N GLU A 82 -2.94 8.71 -6.53
CA GLU A 82 -3.85 7.59 -6.23
C GLU A 82 -3.52 6.87 -4.91
N MET A 83 -2.31 7.10 -4.39
CA MET A 83 -1.87 6.56 -3.11
C MET A 83 -2.15 7.50 -1.94
N ASP A 84 -2.59 8.74 -2.16
CA ASP A 84 -2.75 9.73 -1.09
C ASP A 84 -3.77 9.26 -0.05
N ASP A 85 -4.92 8.71 -0.48
CA ASP A 85 -5.90 8.12 0.43
C ASP A 85 -5.33 6.96 1.25
N ALA A 86 -4.49 6.13 0.63
CA ALA A 86 -3.84 5.03 1.32
C ALA A 86 -2.84 5.56 2.37
N ILE A 87 -2.08 6.61 2.03
CA ILE A 87 -1.15 7.27 2.95
C ILE A 87 -1.92 7.85 4.14
N TYR A 88 -2.93 8.67 3.89
CA TYR A 88 -3.74 9.29 4.95
C TYR A 88 -4.41 8.25 5.84
N ASN A 89 -5.01 7.22 5.26
CA ASN A 89 -5.63 6.12 6.02
C ASN A 89 -4.60 5.41 6.90
N SER A 90 -3.39 5.15 6.38
CA SER A 90 -2.33 4.44 7.10
C SER A 90 -1.88 5.13 8.38
N PHE A 91 -2.02 6.46 8.44
CA PHE A 91 -1.57 7.28 9.57
C PHE A 91 -2.73 7.98 10.31
N SER A 92 -3.98 7.78 9.86
CA SER A 92 -5.16 8.49 10.36
C SER A 92 -5.44 8.28 11.86
N ASN A 93 -5.10 7.11 12.39
CA ASN A 93 -5.34 6.74 13.78
C ASN A 93 -4.22 7.15 14.74
N TYR A 94 -3.14 7.75 14.23
CA TYR A 94 -2.02 8.20 15.06
C TYR A 94 -2.38 9.51 15.76
N THR A 95 -1.97 9.65 17.02
CA THR A 95 -2.06 10.94 17.69
C THR A 95 -1.02 11.91 17.13
N LYS A 96 -1.22 13.20 17.41
CA LYS A 96 -0.26 14.25 17.06
C LYS A 96 1.15 13.94 17.56
N GLU A 97 1.25 13.50 18.82
CA GLU A 97 2.52 13.19 19.48
C GLU A 97 3.20 11.99 18.80
N GLU A 98 2.44 10.98 18.42
CA GLU A 98 2.96 9.81 17.70
C GLU A 98 3.46 10.17 16.30
N LEU A 99 2.71 11.00 15.56
CA LEU A 99 3.14 11.51 14.26
C LEU A 99 4.43 12.33 14.38
N GLN A 100 4.52 13.22 15.37
CA GLN A 100 5.72 14.01 15.60
C GLN A 100 6.92 13.14 15.99
N LEU A 101 6.71 12.12 16.83
CA LEU A 101 7.75 11.16 17.20
C LEU A 101 8.28 10.38 15.99
N LEU A 102 7.39 9.99 15.06
CA LEU A 102 7.79 9.35 13.81
C LEU A 102 8.67 10.28 12.98
N ILE A 103 8.22 11.52 12.74
CA ILE A 103 8.97 12.53 11.98
C ILE A 103 10.38 12.72 12.57
N ASP A 104 10.49 12.88 13.88
CA ASP A 104 11.77 13.08 14.56
C ASP A 104 12.68 11.84 14.46
N SER A 105 12.09 10.65 14.56
CA SER A 105 12.81 9.39 14.41
C SER A 105 13.38 9.23 13.00
N PHE A 106 12.57 9.52 11.98
CA PHE A 106 13.01 9.47 10.59
C PHE A 106 14.08 10.52 10.26
N ASN A 107 13.96 11.73 10.79
CA ASN A 107 15.00 12.77 10.65
C ASN A 107 16.34 12.37 11.28
N LYS A 108 16.32 11.56 12.35
CA LYS A 108 17.55 10.99 12.93
C LYS A 108 18.12 9.86 12.06
N LEU A 109 17.26 9.06 11.44
CA LEU A 109 17.65 7.94 10.59
C LEU A 109 18.15 8.39 9.20
N SER A 110 17.58 9.45 8.62
CA SER A 110 18.02 9.98 7.32
C SER A 110 19.50 10.40 7.33
N LYS A 111 19.99 10.88 8.48
CA LYS A 111 21.42 11.16 8.72
C LYS A 111 22.33 9.93 8.58
N ARG A 112 21.77 8.71 8.65
CA ARG A 112 22.50 7.44 8.63
C ARG A 112 22.47 6.74 7.26
N LYS A 113 21.96 7.36 6.19
CA LYS A 113 21.86 6.78 4.83
C LYS A 113 21.26 5.34 4.81
N SER A 114 20.21 5.09 5.59
CA SER A 114 19.48 3.82 5.50
C SER A 114 18.32 3.96 4.52
N ASP A 115 18.24 3.07 3.53
CA ASP A 115 17.15 3.00 2.56
C ASP A 115 15.89 2.28 3.11
N ILE A 116 15.90 1.91 4.39
CA ILE A 116 14.81 1.18 5.03
C ILE A 116 13.83 2.18 5.65
N ILE A 117 12.64 2.26 5.08
CA ILE A 117 11.52 3.02 5.63
C ILE A 117 10.58 2.02 6.31
N PRO A 118 10.53 1.92 7.65
CA PRO A 118 9.47 1.17 8.33
C PRO A 118 8.11 1.81 8.01
N MET A 119 7.19 1.00 7.50
CA MET A 119 5.88 1.46 7.02
C MET A 119 4.74 0.66 7.65
N PRO A 120 3.56 1.27 7.87
CA PRO A 120 2.37 0.52 8.23
C PRO A 120 2.07 -0.58 7.21
N SER A 121 1.69 -1.77 7.68
CA SER A 121 1.42 -2.94 6.82
C SER A 121 0.33 -2.66 5.78
N ILE A 122 -0.68 -1.88 6.13
CA ILE A 122 -1.76 -1.47 5.23
C ILE A 122 -1.24 -0.71 4.01
N LEU A 123 -0.23 0.15 4.20
CA LEU A 123 0.38 0.90 3.10
C LEU A 123 1.16 -0.02 2.17
N HIS A 124 1.87 -1.01 2.73
CA HIS A 124 2.57 -2.02 1.94
C HIS A 124 1.62 -2.82 1.05
N VAL A 125 0.48 -3.27 1.59
CA VAL A 125 -0.55 -3.99 0.82
C VAL A 125 -1.11 -3.10 -0.30
N ARG A 126 -1.36 -1.82 -0.02
CA ARG A 126 -1.83 -0.86 -1.04
C ARG A 126 -0.80 -0.63 -2.13
N MET A 127 0.48 -0.52 -1.79
CA MET A 127 1.58 -0.41 -2.77
C MET A 127 1.67 -1.66 -3.66
N GLU A 128 1.53 -2.85 -3.08
CA GLU A 128 1.54 -4.09 -3.84
C GLU A 128 0.37 -4.13 -4.83
N GLY A 129 -0.84 -3.82 -4.36
CA GLY A 129 -2.04 -3.73 -5.18
C GLY A 129 -1.89 -2.73 -6.33
N PHE A 130 -1.44 -1.51 -6.02
CA PHE A 130 -1.19 -0.47 -7.00
C PHE A 130 -0.18 -0.92 -8.08
N SER A 131 0.94 -1.52 -7.67
CA SER A 131 1.94 -2.05 -8.61
C SER A 131 1.37 -3.14 -9.53
N LYS A 132 0.51 -4.02 -9.00
CA LYS A 132 -0.16 -5.08 -9.76
C LYS A 132 -1.13 -4.49 -10.77
N SER A 133 -1.92 -3.48 -10.40
CA SER A 133 -2.85 -2.80 -11.31
C SER A 133 -2.11 -2.10 -12.44
N LEU A 134 -0.98 -1.43 -12.16
CA LEU A 134 -0.11 -0.85 -13.17
C LEU A 134 0.39 -1.91 -14.17
N ILE A 135 0.89 -3.04 -13.67
CA ILE A 135 1.40 -4.15 -14.50
C ILE A 135 0.32 -4.75 -15.41
N LYS A 136 -0.92 -4.85 -14.91
CA LYS A 136 -2.03 -5.48 -15.64
C LYS A 136 -2.61 -4.63 -16.76
N GLY A 137 -2.32 -3.34 -16.82
CA GLY A 137 -3.05 -2.44 -17.73
C GLY A 137 -4.34 -1.88 -17.14
N ASP A 138 -4.68 -2.22 -15.89
CA ASP A 138 -5.93 -1.80 -15.24
C ASP A 138 -5.95 -0.28 -14.95
N TYR A 139 -4.85 0.43 -15.24
CA TYR A 139 -4.74 1.89 -15.20
C TYR A 139 -5.61 2.61 -16.25
N LEU A 140 -6.11 1.91 -17.27
CA LEU A 140 -7.01 2.50 -18.27
C LEU A 140 -8.34 3.00 -17.67
N TYR A 141 -8.78 2.45 -16.54
CA TYR A 141 -9.98 2.92 -15.83
C TYR A 141 -9.78 4.25 -15.09
N LEU A 142 -8.54 4.74 -14.95
CA LEU A 142 -8.21 5.98 -14.23
C LEU A 142 -8.06 7.18 -15.17
N ASN A 143 -7.93 6.93 -16.48
CA ASN A 143 -7.87 7.97 -17.52
C ASN A 143 -9.21 8.22 -18.25
N GLU A 144 -10.29 7.48 -17.95
CA GLU A 144 -11.60 7.67 -18.59
C GLU A 144 -12.40 8.88 -18.06
N LYS A 145 -11.81 9.72 -17.19
CA LYS A 145 -12.40 11.01 -16.80
C LYS A 145 -11.35 12.11 -16.70
N LYS A 146 -10.96 12.68 -17.85
CA LYS A 146 -10.56 14.07 -17.97
C LYS A 146 -11.23 14.70 -19.19
#